data_AF-A0A661DMC6-F1
#
_entry.id   AF-A0A661DMC6-F1
#
_cell.length_a   1.000
_cell.length_b   1.000
_cell.length_c   1.000
_cell.angle_alpha   90.00
_cell.angle_beta   90.00
_cell.angle_gamma   90.00
#
_symmetry.space_group_name_H-M   'P 1'
#
loop_
_entity.id
_entity.type
_entity.pdbx_description
1 polymer ?
#
loop_
_entity_poly.entity_id
_entity_poly.type
_entity_poly.pdbx_seq_one_letter_code
_entity_poly.pdbx_strand_id
1 'polypeptide(L)'
;MTIHTSNTGSMTGCAHPGSIVWISNSHNPKRKYLYSWELSTAQDASSDSEHLIGINTLLANKLVKEAIEKGDISEIASAPDDFQKIETEVPYGAEKSRIDLLVTQHNGQKCYIEVKNVTASFEPGIAAFPDAVTARGTKHLRELELMVQQGHRGIILFCVQREDIERVRVAAEIDPLYAETLAQVQENGVEVLAYGVCFSGDTVPDEINLKRALVFSDLALILATIQ
;
A
#
# COMPACT_ATOMS: atom_id res chain seq x y z
N MET A 1 -26.69 3.42 12.76
CA MET A 1 -25.62 2.48 13.13
C MET A 1 -24.30 3.23 13.16
N THR A 2 -23.35 2.87 14.01
CA THR A 2 -22.00 3.46 14.04
C THR A 2 -20.97 2.35 13.84
N ILE A 3 -20.00 2.57 12.97
CA ILE A 3 -19.05 1.57 12.48
C ILE A 3 -17.64 2.10 12.72
N HIS A 4 -16.73 1.24 13.16
CA HIS A 4 -15.31 1.59 13.29
C HIS A 4 -14.62 1.59 11.92
N THR A 5 -13.75 2.56 11.67
CA THR A 5 -12.82 2.55 10.53
C THR A 5 -11.38 2.46 11.03
N SER A 6 -10.59 1.56 10.46
CA SER A 6 -9.14 1.49 10.69
C SER A 6 -8.37 2.47 9.80
N ASN A 7 -9.03 3.08 8.80
CA ASN A 7 -8.46 4.14 7.99
C ASN A 7 -8.54 5.46 8.75
N THR A 8 -7.37 5.98 9.13
CA THR A 8 -7.22 7.28 9.81
C THR A 8 -6.79 8.39 8.87
N GLY A 9 -6.56 8.07 7.59
CA GLY A 9 -6.28 9.06 6.55
C GLY A 9 -7.51 9.90 6.21
N SER A 10 -7.35 10.75 5.20
CA SER A 10 -8.39 11.64 4.69
C SER A 10 -9.63 10.90 4.16
N MET A 11 -9.49 9.62 3.81
CA MET A 11 -10.49 8.82 3.09
C MET A 11 -10.98 9.49 1.80
N THR A 12 -10.11 10.30 1.17
CA THR A 12 -10.42 11.02 -0.08
C THR A 12 -10.79 10.02 -1.17
N GLY A 13 -11.95 10.24 -1.79
CA GLY A 13 -12.48 9.35 -2.82
C GLY A 13 -12.98 7.99 -2.32
N CYS A 14 -13.12 7.79 -1.00
CA CYS A 14 -13.47 6.48 -0.41
C CYS A 14 -14.80 6.45 0.37
N ALA A 15 -15.31 7.61 0.80
CA ALA A 15 -16.41 7.70 1.79
C ALA A 15 -17.54 8.62 1.34
N HIS A 16 -18.06 8.42 0.13
CA HIS A 16 -19.14 9.24 -0.40
C HIS A 16 -20.50 8.88 0.23
N PRO A 17 -21.32 9.86 0.63
CA PRO A 17 -22.68 9.58 1.07
C PRO A 17 -23.47 8.83 -0.02
N GLY A 18 -24.09 7.71 0.36
CA GLY A 18 -24.85 6.86 -0.55
C GLY A 18 -24.07 5.67 -1.12
N SER A 19 -22.76 5.58 -0.91
CA SER A 19 -21.97 4.39 -1.30
C SER A 19 -22.45 3.13 -0.58
N ILE A 20 -22.38 2.00 -1.28
CA ILE A 20 -22.55 0.67 -0.69
C ILE A 20 -21.28 0.35 0.08
N VAL A 21 -21.45 -0.18 1.29
CA VAL A 21 -20.33 -0.53 2.17
C VAL A 21 -20.47 -1.95 2.69
N TRP A 22 -19.34 -2.63 2.84
CA TRP A 22 -19.26 -3.93 3.49
C TRP A 22 -18.62 -3.77 4.85
N ILE A 23 -19.22 -4.46 5.83
CA ILE A 23 -18.78 -4.42 7.22
C ILE A 23 -18.58 -5.83 7.76
N SER A 24 -17.57 -5.99 8.61
CA SER A 24 -17.37 -7.22 9.38
C SER A 24 -17.95 -7.06 10.78
N ASN A 25 -18.45 -8.15 11.36
CA ASN A 25 -18.83 -8.21 12.76
C ASN A 25 -17.65 -8.77 13.56
N SER A 26 -17.18 -8.03 14.55
CA SER A 26 -16.08 -8.50 15.41
C SER A 26 -16.48 -9.66 16.33
N HIS A 27 -17.77 -9.90 16.51
CA HIS A 27 -18.38 -10.85 17.44
C HIS A 27 -17.93 -10.67 18.91
N ASN A 28 -17.27 -9.56 19.22
CA ASN A 28 -16.76 -9.27 20.55
C ASN A 28 -17.65 -8.20 21.21
N PRO A 29 -18.56 -8.60 22.13
CA PRO A 29 -19.51 -7.67 22.74
C PRO A 29 -18.84 -6.63 23.66
N LYS A 30 -17.54 -6.77 23.97
CA LYS A 30 -16.78 -5.80 24.77
C LYS A 30 -16.24 -4.62 23.95
N ARG A 31 -16.28 -4.69 22.61
CA ARG A 31 -15.79 -3.58 21.77
C ARG A 31 -16.78 -2.41 21.80
N LYS A 32 -16.24 -1.18 21.80
CA LYS A 32 -17.03 0.06 21.70
C LYS A 32 -17.90 0.09 20.43
N TYR A 33 -17.35 -0.41 19.32
CA TYR A 33 -18.05 -0.57 18.04
C TYR A 33 -17.98 -2.03 17.62
N LEU A 34 -19.15 -2.66 17.43
CA LEU A 34 -19.26 -4.08 17.11
C LEU A 34 -18.78 -4.39 15.69
N TYR A 35 -18.99 -3.44 14.76
CA TYR A 35 -18.72 -3.58 13.34
C TYR A 35 -17.49 -2.78 12.91
N SER A 36 -16.74 -3.32 11.95
CA SER A 36 -15.63 -2.63 11.26
C SER A 36 -16.00 -2.43 9.80
N TRP A 37 -15.63 -1.27 9.25
CA TRP A 37 -15.79 -0.96 7.84
C TRP A 37 -14.65 -1.64 7.05
N GLU A 38 -15.02 -2.55 6.16
CA GLU A 38 -14.06 -3.31 5.36
C GLU A 38 -13.92 -2.73 3.96
N LEU A 39 -15.03 -2.53 3.24
CA LEU A 39 -15.02 -2.12 1.82
C LEU A 39 -16.05 -1.02 1.53
N SER A 40 -15.80 -0.25 0.47
CA SER A 40 -16.76 0.69 -0.11
C SER A 40 -16.80 0.53 -1.62
N THR A 41 -17.92 0.86 -2.26
CA THR A 41 -17.92 1.10 -3.70
C THR A 41 -17.19 2.41 -4.03
N ALA A 42 -16.38 2.38 -5.08
CA ALA A 42 -15.91 3.58 -5.75
C ALA A 42 -17.07 4.19 -6.53
N GLN A 43 -17.20 5.52 -6.49
CA GLN A 43 -18.15 6.21 -7.35
C GLN A 43 -17.47 6.46 -8.70
N ASP A 44 -17.79 5.64 -9.69
CA ASP A 44 -17.52 5.98 -11.08
C ASP A 44 -18.82 6.44 -11.74
N ALA A 45 -18.87 7.69 -12.19
CA ALA A 45 -20.02 8.23 -12.90
C ALA A 45 -20.11 7.74 -14.36
N SER A 46 -19.10 7.01 -14.84
CA SER A 46 -18.93 6.63 -16.25
C SER A 46 -19.02 5.13 -16.54
N SER A 47 -19.23 4.31 -15.52
CA SER A 47 -19.21 2.84 -15.62
C SER A 47 -20.47 2.19 -15.04
N ASP A 48 -21.01 1.19 -15.74
CA ASP A 48 -22.06 0.30 -15.24
C ASP A 48 -21.52 -0.72 -14.21
N SER A 49 -20.20 -0.79 -13.99
CA SER A 49 -19.56 -1.71 -13.03
C SER A 49 -19.13 -1.00 -11.75
N GLU A 50 -19.60 -1.48 -10.60
CA GLU A 50 -19.16 -1.01 -9.29
C GLU A 50 -17.75 -1.53 -8.98
N HIS A 51 -16.77 -0.64 -8.92
CA HIS A 51 -15.42 -0.97 -8.45
C HIS A 51 -15.34 -0.93 -6.93
N LEU A 52 -14.48 -1.77 -6.34
CA LEU A 52 -14.33 -1.86 -4.89
C LEU A 52 -13.08 -1.14 -4.36
N ILE A 53 -13.24 -0.57 -3.16
CA ILE A 53 -12.22 0.10 -2.36
C ILE A 53 -12.08 -0.64 -1.03
N GLY A 54 -10.87 -1.10 -0.71
CA GLY A 54 -10.52 -1.63 0.61
C GLY A 54 -10.29 -0.51 1.61
N ILE A 55 -11.18 -0.41 2.59
CA ILE A 55 -11.12 0.59 3.67
C ILE A 55 -10.26 0.09 4.83
N ASN A 56 -10.18 -1.22 5.04
CA ASN A 56 -9.38 -1.76 6.12
C ASN A 56 -7.88 -1.72 5.82
N THR A 57 -7.23 -0.65 6.27
CA THR A 57 -5.80 -0.40 6.05
C THR A 57 -4.88 -1.44 6.71
N LEU A 58 -5.38 -2.16 7.72
CA LEU A 58 -4.62 -3.19 8.43
C LEU A 58 -4.35 -4.43 7.57
N LEU A 59 -5.03 -4.56 6.42
CA LEU A 59 -4.83 -5.68 5.50
C LEU A 59 -3.61 -5.53 4.61
N ALA A 60 -3.06 -4.33 4.43
CA ALA A 60 -2.02 -4.07 3.43
C ALA A 60 -0.80 -4.99 3.59
N ASN A 61 -0.22 -5.08 4.80
CA ASN A 61 0.95 -5.94 5.05
C ASN A 61 0.64 -7.42 4.82
N LYS A 62 -0.57 -7.86 5.20
CA LYS A 62 -1.04 -9.23 4.98
C LYS A 62 -1.17 -9.53 3.48
N LEU A 63 -1.82 -8.64 2.73
CA LEU A 63 -2.04 -8.79 1.28
C LEU A 63 -0.71 -8.86 0.52
N VAL A 64 0.24 -7.98 0.86
CA VAL A 64 1.57 -8.00 0.25
C VAL A 64 2.31 -9.30 0.58
N LYS A 65 2.29 -9.72 1.85
CA LYS A 65 2.92 -10.98 2.26
C LYS A 65 2.33 -12.18 1.50
N GLU A 66 1.00 -12.29 1.46
CA GLU A 66 0.31 -13.37 0.75
C GLU A 66 0.62 -13.37 -0.75
N ALA A 67 0.70 -12.20 -1.38
CA ALA A 67 1.08 -12.08 -2.79
C ALA A 67 2.53 -12.52 -3.05
N ILE A 68 3.49 -12.17 -2.17
CA ILE A 68 4.87 -12.66 -2.27
C ILE A 68 4.89 -14.19 -2.11
N GLU A 69 4.18 -14.74 -1.13
CA GLU A 69 4.12 -16.19 -0.89
C GLU A 69 3.50 -16.96 -2.06
N LYS A 70 2.53 -16.35 -2.77
CA LYS A 70 1.90 -16.91 -3.97
C LYS A 70 2.72 -16.72 -5.25
N GLY A 71 3.78 -15.90 -5.23
CA GLY A 71 4.55 -15.54 -6.42
C GLY A 71 3.87 -14.51 -7.32
N ASP A 72 2.86 -13.79 -6.81
CA ASP A 72 2.11 -12.78 -7.57
C ASP A 72 2.91 -11.46 -7.73
N ILE A 73 3.98 -11.27 -6.96
CA ILE A 73 4.93 -10.16 -7.08
C ILE A 73 6.29 -10.70 -7.53
N SER A 74 6.40 -10.95 -8.84
CA SER A 74 7.54 -11.64 -9.46
C SER A 74 8.89 -10.97 -9.23
N GLU A 75 8.91 -9.64 -9.01
CA GLU A 75 10.11 -8.88 -8.69
C GLU A 75 10.73 -9.31 -7.35
N ILE A 76 9.94 -9.88 -6.44
CA ILE A 76 10.39 -10.32 -5.10
C ILE A 76 10.57 -11.84 -5.08
N ALA A 77 9.55 -12.57 -5.53
CA ALA A 77 9.54 -14.02 -5.62
C ALA A 77 8.55 -14.44 -6.71
N SER A 78 8.91 -15.41 -7.55
CA SER A 78 8.03 -15.98 -8.58
C SER A 78 7.43 -17.33 -8.13
N ALA A 79 7.99 -17.94 -7.09
CA ALA A 79 7.48 -19.18 -6.49
C ALA A 79 7.72 -19.19 -4.96
N PRO A 80 6.94 -19.98 -4.20
CA PRO A 80 7.10 -20.11 -2.75
C PRO A 80 8.51 -20.55 -2.30
N ASP A 81 9.23 -21.29 -3.14
CA ASP A 81 10.55 -21.84 -2.82
C ASP A 81 11.71 -20.88 -3.13
N ASP A 82 11.46 -19.68 -3.68
CA ASP A 82 12.52 -18.73 -4.05
C ASP A 82 13.23 -18.11 -2.84
N PHE A 83 12.55 -18.03 -1.69
CA PHE A 83 13.08 -17.44 -0.46
C PHE A 83 13.11 -18.45 0.70
N GLN A 84 13.94 -18.18 1.70
CA GLN A 84 14.05 -18.99 2.91
C GLN A 84 12.93 -18.69 3.92
N LYS A 85 12.64 -17.41 4.15
CA LYS A 85 11.59 -16.96 5.07
C LYS A 85 11.14 -15.52 4.82
N ILE A 86 9.93 -15.21 5.27
CA ILE A 86 9.40 -13.86 5.40
C ILE A 86 9.10 -13.59 6.87
N GLU A 87 9.67 -12.52 7.41
CA GLU A 87 9.40 -12.03 8.76
C GLU A 87 8.64 -10.71 8.69
N THR A 88 7.81 -10.42 9.70
CA THR A 88 6.99 -9.20 9.77
C THR A 88 7.40 -8.31 10.94
N GLU A 89 7.29 -6.99 10.80
CA GLU A 89 7.52 -6.02 11.88
C GLU A 89 8.93 -6.09 12.52
N VAL A 90 9.95 -6.34 11.70
CA VAL A 90 11.33 -6.57 12.18
C VAL A 90 12.01 -5.23 12.49
N PRO A 91 12.59 -5.03 13.70
CA PRO A 91 13.35 -3.82 14.00
C PRO A 91 14.56 -3.64 13.07
N TYR A 92 14.78 -2.42 12.57
CA TYR A 92 15.89 -2.11 11.67
C TYR A 92 16.26 -0.62 11.71
N GLY A 93 17.33 -0.27 11.01
CA GLY A 93 17.74 1.12 10.79
C GLY A 93 18.40 1.79 12.00
N ALA A 94 18.93 2.99 11.77
CA ALA A 94 19.57 3.80 12.79
C ALA A 94 18.57 4.58 13.66
N GLU A 95 17.37 4.84 13.12
CA GLU A 95 16.33 5.62 13.78
C GLU A 95 15.29 4.72 14.51
N LYS A 96 15.59 3.43 14.68
CA LYS A 96 14.80 2.42 15.42
C LYS A 96 13.39 2.19 14.85
N SER A 97 13.24 2.11 13.53
CA SER A 97 11.97 1.69 12.93
C SER A 97 11.78 0.17 12.93
N ARG A 98 10.62 -0.25 12.43
CA ARG A 98 10.30 -1.63 12.10
C ARG A 98 9.96 -1.69 10.62
N ILE A 99 10.55 -2.65 9.92
CA ILE A 99 10.23 -2.91 8.52
C ILE A 99 8.98 -3.78 8.48
N ASP A 100 8.06 -3.49 7.57
CA ASP A 100 6.80 -4.22 7.47
C ASP A 100 7.07 -5.70 7.15
N LEU A 101 7.91 -5.96 6.13
CA LEU A 101 8.33 -7.31 5.74
C LEU A 101 9.84 -7.39 5.52
N LEU A 102 10.45 -8.48 5.98
CA LEU A 102 11.84 -8.84 5.71
C LEU A 102 11.89 -10.22 5.04
N VAL A 103 12.24 -10.24 3.76
CA VAL A 103 12.42 -11.49 3.00
C VAL A 103 13.90 -11.87 3.03
N THR A 104 14.19 -13.09 3.50
CA THR A 104 15.54 -13.65 3.48
C THR A 104 15.64 -14.69 2.37
N GLN A 105 16.54 -14.49 1.42
CA GLN A 105 16.83 -15.42 0.34
C GLN A 105 17.70 -16.60 0.83
N HIS A 106 17.72 -17.71 0.10
CA HIS A 106 18.52 -18.90 0.48
C HIS A 106 20.04 -18.63 0.55
N ASN A 107 20.52 -17.64 -0.20
CA ASN A 107 21.91 -17.18 -0.16
C ASN A 107 22.21 -16.22 1.02
N GLY A 108 21.22 -15.94 1.88
CA GLY A 108 21.33 -15.03 3.02
C GLY A 108 21.10 -13.55 2.69
N GLN A 109 20.89 -13.19 1.41
CA GLN A 109 20.55 -11.83 1.03
C GLN A 109 19.19 -11.43 1.60
N LYS A 110 19.10 -10.19 2.10
CA LYS A 110 17.90 -9.64 2.70
C LYS A 110 17.25 -8.61 1.79
N CYS A 111 15.92 -8.66 1.72
CA CYS A 111 15.08 -7.67 1.07
C CYS A 111 14.16 -7.05 2.12
N TYR A 112 14.35 -5.76 2.37
CA TYR A 112 13.57 -4.94 3.30
C TYR A 112 12.43 -4.29 2.52
N ILE A 113 11.19 -4.57 2.89
CA ILE A 113 10.01 -4.09 2.18
C ILE A 113 9.15 -3.26 3.11
N GLU A 114 9.03 -1.97 2.82
CA GLU A 114 8.10 -1.05 3.46
C GLU A 114 6.81 -1.02 2.64
N VAL A 115 5.67 -1.25 3.29
CA VAL A 115 4.35 -1.28 2.65
C VAL A 115 3.62 0.03 2.92
N LYS A 116 3.15 0.68 1.86
CA LYS A 116 2.24 1.84 1.94
C LYS A 116 0.86 1.44 1.47
N ASN A 117 -0.12 1.57 2.36
CA ASN A 117 -1.52 1.46 1.97
C ASN A 117 -1.96 2.71 1.20
N VAL A 118 -2.49 2.52 -0.02
CA VAL A 118 -2.95 3.62 -0.87
C VAL A 118 -4.41 3.43 -1.22
N THR A 119 -5.21 4.45 -0.91
CA THR A 119 -6.65 4.52 -1.21
C THR A 119 -7.09 5.90 -1.69
N ALA A 120 -6.29 6.94 -1.42
CA ALA A 120 -6.59 8.29 -1.88
C ALA A 120 -6.50 8.38 -3.40
N SER A 121 -7.55 8.92 -4.00
CA SER A 121 -7.61 9.24 -5.42
C SER A 121 -8.28 10.61 -5.56
N PHE A 122 -7.59 11.51 -6.24
CA PHE A 122 -8.06 12.87 -6.53
C PHE A 122 -8.59 13.00 -7.96
N GLU A 123 -8.24 12.04 -8.81
CA GLU A 123 -8.51 12.01 -10.24
C GLU A 123 -8.84 10.57 -10.64
N PRO A 124 -9.83 10.33 -11.53
CA PRO A 124 -10.18 8.99 -11.99
C PRO A 124 -8.97 8.21 -12.52
N GLY A 125 -8.85 6.93 -12.14
CA GLY A 125 -7.76 6.07 -12.60
C GLY A 125 -6.41 6.29 -11.91
N ILE A 126 -6.26 7.31 -11.06
CA ILE A 126 -4.98 7.67 -10.44
C ILE A 126 -5.09 7.70 -8.92
N ALA A 127 -4.26 6.89 -8.27
CA ALA A 127 -4.08 6.93 -6.83
C ALA A 127 -2.87 7.78 -6.46
N ALA A 128 -2.94 8.41 -5.28
CA ALA A 128 -1.90 9.28 -4.80
C ALA A 128 -1.51 8.94 -3.35
N PHE A 129 -0.21 9.07 -3.06
CA PHE A 129 0.32 8.95 -1.71
C PHE A 129 1.38 10.02 -1.44
N PRO A 130 1.45 10.62 -0.24
CA PRO A 130 0.53 10.43 0.88
C PRO A 130 -0.74 11.28 0.72
N ASP A 131 -1.72 11.07 1.60
CA ASP A 131 -2.94 11.88 1.65
C ASP A 131 -2.94 12.92 2.80
N ALA A 132 -1.83 12.97 3.55
CA ALA A 132 -1.47 13.99 4.52
C ALA A 132 0.06 13.98 4.73
N VAL A 133 0.63 15.06 5.28
CA VAL A 133 2.07 15.14 5.60
C VAL A 133 2.49 13.97 6.51
N THR A 134 3.56 13.28 6.15
CA THR A 134 4.04 12.04 6.79
C THR A 134 5.54 12.07 7.11
N ALA A 135 5.88 12.68 8.25
CA ALA A 135 7.23 12.64 8.80
C ALA A 135 7.74 11.20 9.04
N ARG A 136 6.82 10.29 9.43
CA ARG A 136 7.14 8.85 9.61
C ARG A 136 7.44 8.17 8.27
N GLY A 137 6.69 8.46 7.22
CA GLY A 137 6.96 7.92 5.88
C GLY A 137 8.35 8.32 5.38
N THR A 138 8.67 9.61 5.52
CA THR A 138 9.99 10.16 5.14
C THR A 138 11.14 9.50 5.91
N LYS A 139 10.95 9.28 7.21
CA LYS A 139 11.92 8.55 8.05
C LYS A 139 12.19 7.13 7.53
N HIS A 140 11.13 6.38 7.21
CA HIS A 140 11.27 5.01 6.75
C HIS A 140 11.99 4.93 5.39
N LEU A 141 11.81 5.92 4.50
CA LEU A 141 12.58 6.00 3.24
C LEU A 141 14.09 6.08 3.49
N ARG A 142 14.53 6.94 4.42
CA ARG A 142 15.95 7.06 4.77
C ARG A 142 16.51 5.77 5.39
N GLU A 143 15.71 5.05 6.18
CA GLU A 143 16.14 3.78 6.76
C GLU A 143 16.20 2.66 5.71
N LEU A 144 15.32 2.66 4.70
CA LEU A 144 15.44 1.77 3.54
C LEU A 144 16.72 2.05 2.75
N GLU A 145 16.99 3.32 2.46
CA GLU A 145 18.21 3.74 1.78
C GLU A 145 19.47 3.27 2.53
N LEU A 146 19.48 3.39 3.85
CA LEU A 146 20.57 2.88 4.69
C LEU A 146 20.78 1.37 4.52
N MET A 147 19.71 0.58 4.35
CA MET A 147 19.84 -0.86 4.09
C MET A 147 20.43 -1.13 2.70
N VAL A 148 20.03 -0.33 1.69
CA VAL A 148 20.61 -0.41 0.35
C VAL A 148 22.11 -0.09 0.37
N GLN A 149 22.51 0.96 1.08
CA GLN A 149 23.93 1.33 1.27
C GLN A 149 24.75 0.24 1.97
N GLN A 150 24.11 -0.61 2.78
CA GLN A 150 24.74 -1.76 3.43
C GLN A 150 24.80 -3.02 2.54
N GLY A 151 24.36 -2.92 1.28
CA GLY A 151 24.37 -4.03 0.31
C GLY A 151 23.15 -4.95 0.41
N HIS A 152 22.09 -4.55 1.11
CA HIS A 152 20.81 -5.23 1.09
C HIS A 152 19.91 -4.67 -0.01
N ARG A 153 18.80 -5.36 -0.30
CA ARG A 153 17.76 -4.83 -1.19
C ARG A 153 16.72 -4.08 -0.36
N GLY A 154 16.28 -2.91 -0.83
CA GLY A 154 15.25 -2.09 -0.19
C GLY A 154 14.13 -1.80 -1.18
N ILE A 155 12.89 -2.04 -0.78
CA ILE A 155 11.70 -1.83 -1.60
C ILE A 155 10.70 -1.01 -0.81
N ILE A 156 10.14 0.02 -1.44
CA ILE A 156 8.87 0.60 -1.01
C ILE A 156 7.76 0.11 -1.95
N LEU A 157 6.74 -0.51 -1.37
CA LEU A 157 5.63 -1.13 -2.09
C LEU A 157 4.31 -0.42 -1.76
N PHE A 158 3.72 0.21 -2.77
CA PHE A 158 2.41 0.83 -2.70
C PHE A 158 1.32 -0.23 -2.94
N CYS A 159 0.66 -0.64 -1.87
CA CYS A 159 -0.50 -1.54 -1.87
C CYS A 159 -1.76 -0.72 -2.11
N VAL A 160 -2.23 -0.71 -3.37
CA VAL A 160 -3.41 0.03 -3.82
C VAL A 160 -4.65 -0.82 -3.59
N GLN A 161 -5.40 -0.50 -2.54
CA GLN A 161 -6.64 -1.19 -2.21
C GLN A 161 -7.84 -0.60 -2.97
N ARG A 162 -7.72 -0.49 -4.30
CA ARG A 162 -8.75 0.05 -5.21
C ARG A 162 -8.66 -0.59 -6.60
N GLU A 163 -9.79 -1.04 -7.12
CA GLU A 163 -9.86 -1.64 -8.47
C GLU A 163 -9.84 -0.62 -9.59
N ASP A 164 -10.35 0.59 -9.34
CA ASP A 164 -10.52 1.68 -10.31
C ASP A 164 -9.23 2.47 -10.60
N ILE A 165 -8.06 1.95 -10.22
CA ILE A 165 -6.78 2.67 -10.30
C ILE A 165 -5.83 2.01 -11.27
N GLU A 166 -5.34 2.71 -12.27
CA GLU A 166 -4.34 2.18 -13.22
C GLU A 166 -2.93 2.68 -12.93
N ARG A 167 -2.82 3.83 -12.26
CA ARG A 167 -1.55 4.51 -12.00
C ARG A 167 -1.45 5.00 -10.58
N VAL A 168 -0.25 4.99 -10.03
CA VAL A 168 0.09 5.61 -8.74
C VAL A 168 1.00 6.80 -8.96
N ARG A 169 0.79 7.89 -8.22
CA ARG A 169 1.71 9.02 -8.16
C ARG A 169 2.02 9.40 -6.72
N VAL A 170 3.11 10.14 -6.54
CA VAL A 170 3.33 10.85 -5.28
C VAL A 170 2.53 12.15 -5.28
N ALA A 171 1.94 12.48 -4.13
CA ALA A 171 1.28 13.75 -3.88
C ALA A 171 2.28 14.77 -3.33
N ALA A 172 3.17 15.26 -4.19
CA ALA A 172 4.17 16.25 -3.81
C ALA A 172 3.54 17.59 -3.40
N GLU A 173 2.33 17.89 -3.86
CA GLU A 173 1.53 19.02 -3.42
C GLU A 173 1.03 18.88 -1.97
N ILE A 174 1.00 17.66 -1.41
CA ILE A 174 0.58 17.36 -0.03
C ILE A 174 1.81 17.27 0.88
N ASP A 175 2.84 16.53 0.46
CA ASP A 175 4.09 16.38 1.21
C ASP A 175 5.31 16.47 0.28
N PRO A 176 5.82 17.70 0.03
CA PRO A 176 6.99 17.92 -0.82
C PRO A 176 8.22 17.20 -0.29
N LEU A 177 8.42 17.17 1.03
CA LEU A 177 9.59 16.55 1.65
C LEU A 177 9.58 15.03 1.42
N TYR A 178 8.42 14.38 1.56
CA TYR A 178 8.29 12.96 1.24
C TYR A 178 8.60 12.69 -0.23
N ALA A 179 8.12 13.54 -1.14
CA ALA A 179 8.35 13.39 -2.57
C ALA A 179 9.83 13.53 -2.96
N GLU A 180 10.50 14.59 -2.47
CA GLU A 180 11.93 14.81 -2.65
C GLU A 180 12.74 13.63 -2.08
N THR A 181 12.39 13.17 -0.89
CA THR A 181 13.07 12.04 -0.25
C THR A 181 12.86 10.75 -1.05
N LEU A 182 11.65 10.50 -1.56
CA LEU A 182 11.39 9.30 -2.36
C LEU A 182 12.22 9.29 -3.64
N ALA A 183 12.27 10.42 -4.35
CA ALA A 183 13.09 10.55 -5.55
C ALA A 183 14.57 10.30 -5.24
N GLN A 184 15.08 10.90 -4.16
CA GLN A 184 16.48 10.72 -3.76
C GLN A 184 16.81 9.27 -3.41
N VAL A 185 15.98 8.59 -2.63
CA VAL A 185 16.29 7.19 -2.24
C VAL A 185 16.13 6.24 -3.42
N GLN A 186 15.24 6.55 -4.37
CA GLN A 186 15.10 5.78 -5.61
C GLN A 186 16.36 5.89 -6.47
N GLU A 187 16.91 7.09 -6.64
CA GLU A 187 18.22 7.29 -7.31
C GLU A 187 19.34 6.51 -6.62
N ASN A 188 19.26 6.36 -5.30
CA ASN A 188 20.22 5.61 -4.49
C ASN A 188 19.94 4.10 -4.40
N GLY A 189 19.01 3.59 -5.21
CA GLY A 189 18.77 2.15 -5.41
C GLY A 189 17.64 1.54 -4.60
N VAL A 190 16.84 2.32 -3.88
CA VAL A 190 15.57 1.84 -3.33
C VAL A 190 14.58 1.61 -4.47
N GLU A 191 14.02 0.41 -4.56
CA GLU A 191 13.07 0.07 -5.60
C GLU A 191 11.66 0.52 -5.22
N VAL A 192 10.90 1.00 -6.21
CA VAL A 192 9.51 1.44 -6.04
C VAL A 192 8.60 0.50 -6.80
N LEU A 193 7.70 -0.18 -6.09
CA LEU A 193 6.69 -1.06 -6.67
C LEU A 193 5.28 -0.55 -6.33
N ALA A 194 4.34 -0.77 -7.24
CA ALA A 194 2.93 -0.49 -7.00
C ALA A 194 2.09 -1.67 -7.49
N TYR A 195 1.23 -2.17 -6.61
CA TYR A 195 0.34 -3.28 -6.91
C TYR A 195 -1.08 -2.96 -6.46
N GLY A 196 -2.04 -3.31 -7.31
CA GLY A 196 -3.47 -3.19 -7.08
C GLY A 196 -4.09 -4.50 -6.66
N VAL A 197 -5.13 -4.39 -5.83
CA VAL A 197 -5.99 -5.52 -5.47
C VAL A 197 -6.95 -5.87 -6.61
N CYS A 198 -7.36 -7.13 -6.64
CA CYS A 198 -8.52 -7.64 -7.34
C CYS A 198 -9.44 -8.28 -6.29
N PHE A 199 -10.73 -7.98 -6.36
CA PHE A 199 -11.74 -8.61 -5.51
C PHE A 199 -12.45 -9.72 -6.29
N SER A 200 -12.83 -10.79 -5.61
CA SER A 200 -13.73 -11.82 -6.15
C SER A 200 -14.92 -12.03 -5.23
N GLY A 201 -15.99 -12.58 -5.79
CA GLY A 201 -17.24 -12.90 -5.09
C GLY A 201 -18.46 -12.40 -5.87
N ASP A 202 -19.61 -13.02 -5.63
CA ASP A 202 -20.85 -12.66 -6.35
C ASP A 202 -21.50 -11.40 -5.77
N THR A 203 -21.92 -11.46 -4.50
CA THR A 203 -22.66 -10.36 -3.82
C THR A 203 -21.87 -9.76 -2.67
N VAL A 204 -21.01 -10.56 -2.05
CA VAL A 204 -20.09 -10.13 -1.01
C VAL A 204 -18.72 -10.61 -1.43
N PRO A 205 -17.72 -9.71 -1.48
CA PRO A 205 -16.36 -10.12 -1.78
C PRO A 205 -15.88 -11.18 -0.78
N ASP A 206 -15.47 -12.34 -1.29
CA ASP A 206 -15.01 -13.47 -0.49
C ASP A 206 -13.47 -13.60 -0.48
N GLU A 207 -12.82 -13.05 -1.51
CA GLU A 207 -11.36 -12.99 -1.62
C GLU A 207 -10.88 -11.59 -2.04
N ILE A 208 -9.72 -11.21 -1.52
CA ILE A 208 -8.97 -10.01 -1.91
C ILE A 208 -7.56 -10.47 -2.22
N ASN A 209 -7.10 -10.25 -3.45
CA ASN A 209 -5.76 -10.65 -3.88
C ASN A 209 -5.00 -9.47 -4.45
N LEU A 210 -3.75 -9.29 -4.06
CA LEU A 210 -2.87 -8.26 -4.59
C LEU A 210 -2.08 -8.82 -5.79
N LYS A 211 -2.51 -8.54 -7.02
CA LYS A 211 -1.95 -9.19 -8.23
C LYS A 211 -1.72 -8.28 -9.43
N ARG A 212 -2.22 -7.03 -9.36
CA ARG A 212 -2.24 -6.15 -10.52
C ARG A 212 -1.06 -5.19 -10.45
N ALA A 213 0.04 -5.47 -11.14
CA ALA A 213 1.14 -4.52 -11.24
C ALA A 213 0.63 -3.19 -11.83
N LEU A 214 0.91 -2.07 -11.17
CA LEU A 214 0.47 -0.74 -11.57
C LEU A 214 1.65 0.10 -12.02
N VAL A 215 1.36 1.06 -12.91
CA VAL A 215 2.37 2.03 -13.31
C VAL A 215 2.58 3.02 -12.18
N PHE A 216 3.81 3.11 -11.69
CA PHE A 216 4.22 4.21 -10.83
C PHE A 216 4.70 5.38 -11.71
N SER A 217 4.15 6.57 -11.47
CA SER A 217 4.43 7.76 -12.25
C SER A 217 5.88 8.21 -12.05
N ASP A 218 6.50 8.71 -13.11
CA ASP A 218 7.87 9.22 -13.07
C ASP A 218 7.99 10.39 -12.08
N LEU A 219 8.84 10.21 -11.06
CA LEU A 219 9.08 11.21 -10.02
C LEU A 219 9.75 12.46 -10.57
N ALA A 220 10.61 12.35 -11.58
CA ALA A 220 11.30 13.49 -12.17
C ALA A 220 10.31 14.45 -12.85
N LEU A 221 9.30 13.91 -13.53
CA LEU A 221 8.21 14.70 -14.12
C LEU A 221 7.37 15.39 -13.04
N ILE A 222 7.04 14.68 -11.96
CA ILE A 222 6.23 15.24 -10.86
C ILE A 222 6.95 16.42 -10.20
N LEU A 223 8.23 16.26 -9.84
CA LEU A 223 9.00 17.31 -9.17
C LEU A 223 9.24 18.53 -10.07
N ALA A 224 9.42 18.32 -11.38
CA ALA A 224 9.57 19.41 -12.34
C ALA A 224 8.31 20.27 -12.52
N THR A 225 7.13 19.79 -12.14
CA THR A 225 5.85 20.50 -12.32
C THR A 225 5.50 21.42 -11.13
N ILE A 226 6.29 21.36 -10.04
CA ILE A 226 6.02 22.07 -8.77
C ILE A 226 7.01 23.23 -8.54
N GLN A 227 8.03 23.38 -9.40
CA GLN A 227 8.96 24.52 -9.43
C GLN A 227 8.45 25.65 -10.31
#